data_AF-A0A414K5H4-F1
#
_entry.id   AF-A0A414K5H4-F1
#
_cell.length_a   1.000
_cell.length_b   1.000
_cell.length_c   1.000
_cell.angle_alpha   90.00
_cell.angle_beta   90.00
_cell.angle_gamma   90.00
#
_symmetry.space_group_name_H-M   'P 1'
#
loop_
_entity.id
_entity.type
_entity.pdbx_description
1 polymer ?
#
loop_
_entity_poly.entity_id
_entity_poly.type
_entity_poly.pdbx_seq_one_letter_code
_entity_poly.pdbx_strand_id
1 'polypeptide(L)'
;MDTEQVNEILRLLKIIADSSTANKIAAISMIVSGIAVLSSIYFSHQTRVQYIESLSPMLSFELSEIKGILFLTVLNAGQSYAEKINLSFKSINNNGEETEFDIDKIFESDFTLYPNEKITGSIARSGANIATETAPAIQLEVAYIKGNTQKKTEYSRWIYFTGTIDSNEFVEMNLDKIDKTLKEISNSNNRMANYFSGNWLLTMDEMNLQPQRNLYQDIKDAVNNIERPDENLLGRDENCRMK
;
A
#
# COMPACT_ATOMS: atom_id res chain seq x y z
N MET A 1 16.54 -20.39 -45.06
CA MET A 1 15.71 -20.59 -46.26
C MET A 1 16.67 -20.87 -47.39
N ASP A 2 16.69 -22.10 -47.89
CA ASP A 2 17.72 -22.58 -48.80
C ASP A 2 17.63 -21.82 -50.13
N THR A 3 18.73 -21.23 -50.59
CA THR A 3 18.79 -20.43 -51.83
C THR A 3 18.37 -21.23 -53.06
N GLU A 4 18.46 -22.56 -52.98
CA GLU A 4 18.00 -23.51 -53.98
C GLU A 4 16.47 -23.52 -54.13
N GLN A 5 15.72 -23.49 -53.02
CA GLN A 5 14.25 -23.47 -53.04
C GLN A 5 13.71 -22.17 -53.67
N VAL A 6 14.39 -21.05 -53.41
CA VAL A 6 14.01 -19.75 -53.98
C VAL A 6 14.26 -19.72 -55.49
N ASN A 7 15.36 -20.30 -55.96
CA ASN A 7 15.67 -20.39 -57.39
C ASN A 7 14.72 -21.33 -58.15
N GLU A 8 14.27 -22.41 -57.52
CA GLU A 8 13.29 -23.32 -58.10
C GLU A 8 11.91 -22.65 -58.24
N ILE A 9 11.47 -21.91 -57.22
CA ILE A 9 10.25 -21.09 -57.26
C ILE A 9 10.33 -20.04 -58.38
N LEU A 10 11.47 -19.36 -58.53
CA LEU A 10 11.68 -18.37 -59.60
C LEU A 10 11.66 -18.99 -61.00
N ARG A 11 12.21 -20.20 -61.18
CA ARG A 11 12.13 -20.93 -62.45
C ARG A 11 10.71 -21.36 -62.79
N LEU A 12 9.96 -21.87 -61.82
CA LEU A 12 8.57 -22.28 -62.00
C LEU A 12 7.67 -21.07 -62.33
N LEU A 13 7.86 -19.94 -61.65
CA LEU A 13 7.17 -18.68 -61.95
C LEU A 13 7.41 -18.21 -63.39
N LYS A 14 8.65 -18.37 -63.90
CA LYS A 14 9.03 -17.95 -65.26
C LYS A 14 8.39 -18.83 -66.34
N ILE A 15 8.31 -20.13 -66.11
CA ILE A 15 7.66 -21.09 -67.05
C ILE A 15 6.14 -20.87 -67.11
N ILE A 16 5.51 -20.54 -65.98
CA ILE A 16 4.07 -20.28 -65.91
C ILE A 16 3.70 -18.97 -66.61
N ALA A 17 4.56 -17.94 -66.57
CA ALA A 17 4.33 -16.65 -67.19
C ALA A 17 4.28 -16.66 -68.74
N ASP A 18 4.90 -17.65 -69.38
CA ASP A 18 5.03 -17.74 -70.85
C ASP A 18 3.82 -18.38 -71.56
N SER A 19 2.74 -18.77 -70.86
CA SER A 19 1.60 -19.53 -71.42
C SER A 19 0.24 -18.85 -71.13
N SER A 20 -0.56 -18.51 -72.16
CA SER A 20 -1.96 -18.01 -72.10
C SER A 20 -2.27 -16.77 -71.20
N THR A 21 -3.28 -15.98 -71.58
CA THR A 21 -3.82 -14.88 -70.76
C THR A 21 -4.23 -15.34 -69.36
N ALA A 22 -4.64 -16.60 -69.22
CA ALA A 22 -5.01 -17.21 -67.94
C ALA A 22 -3.82 -17.38 -66.99
N ASN A 23 -2.63 -17.79 -67.45
CA ASN A 23 -1.50 -17.95 -66.53
C ASN A 23 -0.84 -16.62 -66.19
N LYS A 24 -0.95 -15.59 -67.05
CA LYS A 24 -0.56 -14.22 -66.67
C LYS A 24 -1.40 -13.71 -65.49
N ILE A 25 -2.71 -13.97 -65.51
CA ILE A 25 -3.61 -13.64 -64.39
C ILE A 25 -3.25 -14.49 -63.15
N ALA A 26 -2.97 -15.78 -63.32
CA ALA A 26 -2.53 -16.65 -62.23
C ALA A 26 -1.21 -16.18 -61.59
N ALA A 27 -0.24 -15.76 -62.40
CA ALA A 27 1.05 -15.24 -61.93
C ALA A 27 0.88 -13.94 -61.12
N ILE A 28 0.05 -13.00 -61.61
CA ILE A 28 -0.25 -11.75 -60.87
C ILE A 28 -0.98 -12.07 -59.56
N SER A 29 -1.99 -12.96 -59.59
CA SER A 29 -2.71 -13.39 -58.39
C SER A 29 -1.78 -14.05 -57.36
N MET A 30 -0.82 -14.85 -57.82
CA MET A 30 0.20 -15.47 -56.98
C MET A 30 1.11 -14.43 -56.33
N ILE A 31 1.54 -13.39 -57.06
CA ILE A 31 2.35 -12.30 -56.52
C ILE A 31 1.57 -11.48 -55.48
N VAL A 32 0.34 -11.09 -55.78
CA VAL A 32 -0.52 -10.34 -54.86
C VAL A 32 -0.79 -11.15 -53.59
N SER A 33 -1.07 -12.45 -53.73
CA SER A 33 -1.26 -13.35 -52.60
C SER A 33 0.02 -13.52 -51.79
N GLY A 34 1.18 -13.63 -52.45
CA GLY A 34 2.49 -13.71 -51.80
C GLY A 34 2.81 -12.47 -50.96
N ILE A 35 2.55 -11.27 -51.50
CA ILE A 35 2.71 -10.01 -50.76
C ILE A 35 1.74 -9.96 -49.58
N ALA A 36 0.47 -10.34 -49.78
CA ALA A 36 -0.53 -10.36 -48.71
C ALA A 36 -0.12 -11.28 -47.55
N VAL A 37 0.40 -12.48 -47.85
CA VAL A 37 0.90 -13.41 -46.83
C VAL A 37 2.09 -12.83 -46.08
N LEU A 38 3.09 -12.28 -46.79
CA LEU A 38 4.26 -11.66 -46.15
C LEU A 38 3.88 -10.47 -45.25
N SER A 39 2.98 -9.61 -45.73
CA SER A 39 2.44 -8.50 -44.93
C SER A 39 1.71 -9.01 -43.69
N SER A 40 0.88 -10.06 -43.82
CA SER A 40 0.14 -10.62 -42.67
C SER A 40 1.06 -11.19 -41.59
N ILE A 41 2.16 -11.86 -41.98
CA ILE A 41 3.16 -12.39 -41.06
C ILE A 41 3.88 -11.25 -40.35
N TYR A 42 4.29 -10.22 -41.10
CA TYR A 42 4.95 -9.05 -40.54
C TYR A 42 4.07 -8.34 -39.51
N PHE A 43 2.80 -8.05 -39.85
CA PHE A 43 1.86 -7.41 -38.94
C PHE A 43 1.57 -8.29 -37.72
N SER A 44 1.34 -9.60 -37.91
CA SER A 44 1.10 -10.52 -36.79
C SER A 44 2.27 -10.55 -35.81
N HIS A 45 3.51 -10.60 -36.32
CA HIS A 45 4.70 -10.52 -35.48
C HIS A 45 4.76 -9.19 -34.72
N GLN A 46 4.56 -8.07 -35.41
CA GLN A 46 4.59 -6.74 -34.81
C GLN A 46 3.52 -6.58 -33.71
N THR A 47 2.28 -7.02 -33.96
CA THR A 47 1.19 -7.00 -32.98
C THR A 47 1.51 -7.87 -31.78
N ARG A 48 2.12 -9.05 -31.98
CA ARG A 48 2.52 -9.92 -30.88
C ARG A 48 3.60 -9.29 -29.99
N VAL A 49 4.61 -8.64 -30.60
CA VAL A 49 5.65 -7.94 -29.84
C VAL A 49 5.05 -6.81 -29.01
N GLN A 50 4.17 -5.99 -29.62
CA GLN A 50 3.49 -4.90 -28.90
C GLN A 50 2.59 -5.42 -27.78
N TYR A 51 1.86 -6.51 -28.02
CA TYR A 51 1.03 -7.15 -27.01
C TYR A 51 1.88 -7.62 -25.82
N ILE A 52 2.99 -8.33 -26.08
CA ILE A 52 3.90 -8.77 -25.01
C ILE A 52 4.44 -7.57 -24.24
N GLU A 53 4.90 -6.51 -24.92
CA GLU A 53 5.37 -5.27 -24.28
C GLU A 53 4.28 -4.59 -23.43
N SER A 54 3.03 -4.56 -23.89
CA SER A 54 1.90 -3.98 -23.14
C SER A 54 1.61 -4.71 -21.82
N LEU A 55 2.02 -5.98 -21.72
CA LEU A 55 1.92 -6.77 -20.50
C LEU A 55 3.11 -6.57 -19.54
N SER A 56 4.05 -5.68 -19.85
CA SER A 56 5.23 -5.44 -19.00
C SER A 56 4.85 -5.05 -17.58
N PRO A 57 5.68 -5.38 -16.58
CA PRO A 57 5.50 -4.83 -15.25
C PRO A 57 5.63 -3.30 -15.28
N MET A 58 4.94 -2.63 -14.35
CA MET A 58 5.01 -1.19 -14.20
C MET A 58 5.08 -0.85 -12.71
N LEU A 59 6.25 -0.44 -12.24
CA LEU A 59 6.43 -0.08 -10.84
C LEU A 59 5.93 1.35 -10.59
N SER A 60 4.92 1.45 -9.74
CA SER A 60 4.42 2.70 -9.15
C SER A 60 4.98 2.85 -7.75
N PHE A 61 5.16 4.11 -7.34
CA PHE A 61 5.76 4.47 -6.06
C PHE A 61 4.90 5.52 -5.39
N GLU A 62 4.73 5.37 -4.09
CA GLU A 62 4.02 6.31 -3.23
C GLU A 62 4.89 6.60 -2.01
N LEU A 63 5.04 7.90 -1.70
CA LEU A 63 5.81 8.37 -0.56
C LEU A 63 4.84 9.02 0.43
N SER A 64 4.73 8.45 1.62
CA SER A 64 3.83 8.91 2.68
C SER A 64 4.57 9.07 4.01
N GLU A 65 3.92 9.74 4.97
CA GLU A 65 4.45 9.94 6.31
C GLU A 65 3.46 9.40 7.33
N ILE A 66 3.99 8.59 8.27
CA ILE A 66 3.25 8.06 9.41
C ILE A 66 4.06 8.39 10.66
N LYS A 67 3.52 9.28 11.51
CA LYS A 67 4.11 9.66 12.81
C LYS A 67 5.57 10.12 12.73
N GLY A 68 5.91 10.97 11.76
CA GLY A 68 7.28 11.46 11.59
C GLY A 68 8.25 10.46 10.97
N ILE A 69 7.76 9.35 10.40
CA ILE A 69 8.56 8.38 9.64
C ILE A 69 8.05 8.36 8.20
N LEU A 70 8.97 8.44 7.25
CA LEU A 70 8.68 8.34 5.83
C LEU A 70 8.63 6.88 5.40
N PHE A 71 7.59 6.53 4.65
CA PHE A 71 7.36 5.20 4.10
C PHE A 71 7.33 5.27 2.58
N LEU A 72 8.04 4.33 1.94
CA LEU A 72 7.91 4.09 0.51
C LEU A 72 6.99 2.89 0.32
N THR A 73 5.95 3.06 -0.49
CA THR A 73 5.17 1.96 -1.02
C THR A 73 5.54 1.75 -2.48
N VAL A 74 5.85 0.51 -2.84
CA VAL A 74 6.16 0.08 -4.20
C VAL A 74 5.06 -0.88 -4.64
N LEU A 75 4.37 -0.55 -5.72
CA LEU A 75 3.27 -1.33 -6.29
C LEU A 75 3.63 -1.74 -7.71
N ASN A 76 3.43 -3.01 -8.06
CA ASN A 76 3.44 -3.41 -9.46
C ASN A 76 2.05 -3.20 -10.08
N ALA A 77 1.86 -2.08 -10.78
CA ALA A 77 0.63 -1.75 -11.51
C ALA A 77 0.60 -2.35 -12.94
N GLY A 78 1.61 -3.13 -13.32
CA GLY A 78 1.67 -3.80 -14.62
C GLY A 78 0.91 -5.13 -14.64
N GLN A 79 0.99 -5.84 -15.76
CA GLN A 79 0.25 -7.10 -15.99
C GLN A 79 1.14 -8.35 -15.91
N SER A 80 2.45 -8.19 -15.72
CA SER A 80 3.38 -9.28 -15.42
C SER A 80 4.22 -8.94 -14.20
N TYR A 81 4.90 -9.94 -13.64
CA TYR A 81 5.75 -9.78 -12.47
C TYR A 81 7.04 -9.01 -12.81
N ALA A 82 7.57 -8.29 -11.83
CA ALA A 82 8.91 -7.71 -11.85
C ALA A 82 9.80 -8.49 -10.88
N GLU A 83 10.90 -9.04 -11.37
CA GLU A 83 11.83 -9.86 -10.60
C GLU A 83 13.12 -9.09 -10.30
N LYS A 84 13.78 -9.43 -9.19
CA LYS A 84 15.05 -8.81 -8.75
C LYS A 84 14.97 -7.29 -8.73
N ILE A 85 13.89 -6.77 -8.15
CA ILE A 85 13.72 -5.35 -7.93
C ILE A 85 14.75 -4.92 -6.91
N ASN A 86 15.63 -4.02 -7.33
CA ASN A 86 16.65 -3.40 -6.51
C ASN A 86 16.42 -1.88 -6.49
N LEU A 87 16.44 -1.31 -5.29
CA LEU A 87 16.19 0.11 -5.05
C LEU A 87 17.43 0.74 -4.42
N SER A 88 17.98 1.78 -5.06
CA SER A 88 19.09 2.56 -4.51
C SER A 88 18.63 4.00 -4.25
N PHE A 89 18.67 4.37 -2.97
CA PHE A 89 18.28 5.68 -2.46
C PHE A 89 19.48 6.64 -2.54
N LYS A 90 19.33 7.77 -3.23
CA LYS A 90 20.45 8.70 -3.46
C LYS A 90 20.41 9.96 -2.60
N SER A 91 19.26 10.63 -2.58
CA SER A 91 19.11 11.89 -1.86
C SER A 91 17.66 12.12 -1.47
N ILE A 92 17.47 12.88 -0.37
CA ILE A 92 16.19 13.39 0.09
C ILE A 92 16.26 14.92 0.03
N ASN A 93 15.28 15.53 -0.64
CA ASN A 93 15.12 16.97 -0.70
C ASN A 93 13.89 17.39 0.09
N ASN A 94 13.91 18.62 0.60
CA ASN A 94 12.77 19.26 1.26
C ASN A 94 12.20 18.47 2.46
N ASN A 95 13.10 17.84 3.22
CA ASN A 95 12.80 17.07 4.43
C ASN A 95 13.35 17.76 5.71
N GLY A 96 13.48 19.08 5.71
CA GLY A 96 14.08 19.81 6.82
C GLY A 96 15.59 19.54 6.95
N GLU A 97 16.08 19.41 8.18
CA GLU A 97 17.49 19.13 8.48
C GLU A 97 17.82 17.63 8.42
N GLU A 98 16.80 16.77 8.47
CA GLU A 98 16.94 15.31 8.39
C GLU A 98 17.12 14.89 6.93
N THR A 99 18.30 14.37 6.60
CA THR A 99 18.63 13.95 5.22
C THR A 99 19.16 12.51 5.14
N GLU A 100 19.29 11.85 6.28
CA GLU A 100 19.80 10.48 6.35
C GLU A 100 18.69 9.46 6.06
N PHE A 101 19.04 8.41 5.33
CA PHE A 101 18.17 7.27 5.10
C PHE A 101 18.33 6.24 6.21
N ASP A 102 17.21 5.74 6.72
CA ASP A 102 17.10 4.61 7.65
C ASP A 102 16.17 3.58 6.98
N ILE A 103 16.78 2.72 6.17
CA ILE A 103 16.09 1.87 5.19
C ILE A 103 15.70 0.56 5.86
N ASP A 104 14.42 0.20 5.77
CA ASP A 104 13.93 -1.08 6.24
C ASP A 104 14.55 -2.24 5.45
N LYS A 105 14.81 -3.37 6.13
CA LYS A 105 15.46 -4.59 5.59
C LYS A 105 14.76 -5.13 4.36
N ILE A 106 13.46 -4.84 4.25
CA ILE A 106 12.63 -5.21 3.11
C ILE A 106 13.12 -4.61 1.78
N PHE A 107 13.86 -3.50 1.82
CA PHE A 107 14.46 -2.84 0.65
C PHE A 107 15.98 -3.06 0.53
N GLU A 108 16.64 -3.66 1.53
CA GLU A 108 18.07 -3.99 1.47
C GLU A 108 18.35 -5.20 0.55
N SER A 109 17.35 -6.05 0.32
CA SER A 109 17.45 -7.25 -0.50
C SER A 109 16.60 -7.16 -1.76
N ASP A 110 17.02 -7.86 -2.81
CA ASP A 110 16.25 -7.96 -4.05
C ASP A 110 14.91 -8.67 -3.79
N PHE A 111 13.81 -8.09 -4.27
CA PHE A 111 12.47 -8.66 -4.12
C PHE A 111 11.75 -8.81 -5.46
N THR A 112 10.61 -9.51 -5.44
CA THR A 112 9.76 -9.75 -6.61
C THR A 112 8.35 -9.30 -6.30
N LEU A 113 7.70 -8.62 -7.24
CA LEU A 113 6.30 -8.23 -7.12
C LEU A 113 5.50 -8.77 -8.30
N TYR A 114 4.48 -9.57 -8.02
CA TYR A 114 3.46 -9.97 -8.99
C TYR A 114 2.49 -8.82 -9.28
N PRO A 115 1.69 -8.89 -10.37
CA PRO A 115 0.69 -7.87 -10.68
C PRO A 115 -0.20 -7.54 -9.47
N ASN A 116 -0.35 -6.25 -9.19
CA ASN A 116 -1.08 -5.65 -8.07
C ASN A 116 -0.53 -5.94 -6.67
N GLU A 117 0.60 -6.64 -6.53
CA GLU A 117 1.28 -6.75 -5.26
C GLU A 117 1.98 -5.44 -4.91
N LYS A 118 1.93 -5.10 -3.63
CA LYS A 118 2.60 -3.94 -3.06
C LYS A 118 3.40 -4.31 -1.83
N ILE A 119 4.45 -3.55 -1.61
CA ILE A 119 5.33 -3.65 -0.46
C ILE A 119 5.56 -2.26 0.10
N THR A 120 5.58 -2.14 1.42
CA THR A 120 5.75 -0.87 2.11
C THR A 120 6.82 -1.04 3.19
N GLY A 121 7.75 -0.10 3.27
CA GLY A 121 8.80 -0.09 4.28
C GLY A 121 9.20 1.33 4.66
N SER A 122 9.74 1.51 5.85
CA SER A 122 10.31 2.78 6.27
C SER A 122 11.62 3.06 5.54
N ILE A 123 11.88 4.33 5.25
CA ILE A 123 13.07 4.73 4.48
C ILE A 123 13.88 5.86 5.13
N ALA A 124 13.24 6.70 5.95
CA ALA A 124 13.87 7.85 6.59
C ALA A 124 12.92 8.44 7.64
N ARG A 125 13.45 9.33 8.48
CA ARG A 125 12.64 10.17 9.37
C ARG A 125 12.18 11.43 8.65
N SER A 126 10.97 11.90 8.96
CA SER A 126 10.51 13.23 8.54
C SER A 126 11.19 14.28 9.40
N GLY A 127 11.79 15.30 8.77
CA GLY A 127 12.35 16.46 9.48
C GLY A 127 11.33 17.56 9.75
N ALA A 128 10.04 17.27 9.60
CA ALA A 128 8.96 18.19 9.97
C ALA A 128 9.01 18.54 11.45
N ASN A 129 8.81 19.81 11.78
CA ASN A 129 8.67 20.27 13.15
C ASN A 129 7.70 21.46 13.23
N ILE A 130 7.48 22.00 14.43
CA ILE A 130 6.52 23.09 14.67
C ILE A 130 6.85 24.36 13.86
N ALA A 131 8.12 24.57 13.50
CA ALA A 131 8.60 25.73 12.75
C ALA A 131 8.83 25.45 11.25
N THR A 132 8.96 24.18 10.86
CA THR A 132 9.35 23.78 9.49
C THR A 132 8.37 22.76 8.93
N GLU A 133 7.58 23.19 7.95
CA GLU A 133 6.80 22.30 7.09
C GLU A 133 7.71 21.65 6.05
N THR A 134 7.52 20.35 5.80
CA THR A 134 8.32 19.58 4.83
C THR A 134 7.40 18.97 3.76
N ALA A 135 7.94 18.83 2.55
CA ALA A 135 7.29 18.05 1.50
C ALA A 135 8.38 17.23 0.79
N PRO A 136 8.78 16.08 1.39
CA PRO A 136 9.96 15.36 0.98
C PRO A 136 9.90 14.88 -0.48
N ALA A 137 11.04 14.89 -1.16
CA ALA A 137 11.19 14.28 -2.47
C ALA A 137 12.45 13.43 -2.49
N ILE A 138 12.34 12.21 -3.00
CA ILE A 138 13.40 11.20 -2.92
C ILE A 138 13.88 10.85 -4.31
N GLN A 139 15.20 10.90 -4.52
CA GLN A 139 15.82 10.39 -5.72
C GLN A 139 16.08 8.89 -5.59
N LEU A 140 15.44 8.12 -6.46
CA LEU A 140 15.46 6.68 -6.46
C LEU A 140 16.02 6.14 -7.77
N GLU A 141 17.02 5.28 -7.69
CA GLU A 141 17.44 4.41 -8.79
C GLU A 141 16.76 3.06 -8.66
N VAL A 142 16.16 2.60 -9.74
CA VAL A 142 15.35 1.39 -9.80
C VAL A 142 15.92 0.48 -10.87
N ALA A 143 16.19 -0.77 -10.51
CA ALA A 143 16.57 -1.82 -11.44
C ALA A 143 15.69 -3.05 -11.23
N TYR A 144 15.22 -3.68 -12.31
CA TYR A 144 14.48 -4.95 -12.24
C TYR A 144 14.52 -5.70 -13.58
N ILE A 145 14.10 -6.97 -13.55
CA ILE A 145 13.93 -7.83 -14.72
C ILE A 145 12.44 -7.95 -15.04
N LYS A 146 12.07 -7.65 -16.29
CA LYS A 146 10.68 -7.80 -16.77
C LYS A 146 10.32 -9.28 -16.89
N GLY A 147 9.29 -9.75 -16.18
CA GLY A 147 8.90 -11.18 -16.23
C GLY A 147 8.45 -11.68 -17.60
N ASN A 148 7.82 -10.83 -18.42
CA ASN A 148 7.32 -11.16 -19.76
C ASN A 148 8.40 -11.31 -20.84
N THR A 149 9.51 -10.55 -20.74
CA THR A 149 10.52 -10.42 -21.79
C THR A 149 11.92 -10.80 -21.32
N GLN A 150 12.10 -10.99 -20.00
CA GLN A 150 13.38 -11.29 -19.35
C GLN A 150 14.45 -10.20 -19.59
N LYS A 151 14.03 -9.00 -20.00
CA LYS A 151 14.91 -7.85 -20.20
C LYS A 151 15.12 -7.10 -18.90
N LYS A 152 16.37 -6.72 -18.63
CA LYS A 152 16.72 -5.81 -17.54
C LYS A 152 16.29 -4.39 -17.88
N THR A 153 15.67 -3.71 -16.92
CA THR A 153 15.25 -2.31 -17.01
C THR A 153 15.86 -1.54 -15.85
N GLU A 154 16.42 -0.37 -16.14
CA GLU A 154 17.05 0.51 -15.16
C GLU A 154 16.63 1.96 -15.44
N TYR A 155 16.28 2.70 -14.40
CA TYR A 155 16.02 4.14 -14.50
C TYR A 155 16.20 4.84 -13.15
N SER A 156 16.38 6.15 -13.20
CA SER A 156 16.34 7.02 -12.03
C SER A 156 15.14 7.94 -12.11
N ARG A 157 14.47 8.18 -10.98
CA ARG A 157 13.35 9.13 -10.89
C ARG A 157 13.23 9.76 -9.52
N TRP A 158 12.55 10.90 -9.48
CA TRP A 158 12.10 11.51 -8.24
C TRP A 158 10.74 10.93 -7.83
N ILE A 159 10.61 10.61 -6.54
CA ILE A 159 9.35 10.26 -5.88
C ILE A 159 8.97 11.41 -4.98
N TYR A 160 7.79 11.99 -5.23
CA TYR A 160 7.30 13.14 -4.49
C TYR A 160 6.33 12.69 -3.39
N PHE A 161 6.37 13.38 -2.27
CA PHE A 161 5.46 13.19 -1.16
C PHE A 161 4.01 13.31 -1.63
N THR A 162 3.20 12.31 -1.29
CA THR A 162 1.80 12.21 -1.72
C THR A 162 0.85 12.99 -0.79
N GLY A 163 1.34 13.48 0.35
CA GLY A 163 0.56 14.34 1.23
C GLY A 163 -0.58 13.63 1.97
N THR A 164 -0.70 12.31 1.84
CA THR A 164 -1.62 11.51 2.65
C THR A 164 -1.08 11.47 4.08
N ILE A 165 -1.48 12.48 4.85
CA ILE A 165 -1.63 12.38 6.29
C ILE A 165 -2.50 11.15 6.50
N ASP A 166 -1.95 10.17 7.22
CA ASP A 166 -2.62 8.96 7.68
C ASP A 166 -4.13 9.12 7.68
N SER A 167 -4.80 8.29 6.87
CA SER A 167 -6.24 8.13 6.86
C SER A 167 -6.77 8.25 8.29
N ASN A 168 -7.75 9.15 8.46
CA ASN A 168 -8.42 9.48 9.71
C ASN A 168 -8.69 8.28 10.64
N GLU A 169 -8.77 7.04 10.14
CA GLU A 169 -8.94 5.81 10.89
C GLU A 169 -7.97 5.64 12.08
N PHE A 170 -6.66 5.89 11.92
CA PHE A 170 -5.74 5.76 13.07
C PHE A 170 -5.93 6.89 14.10
N VAL A 171 -6.17 8.11 13.63
CA VAL A 171 -6.42 9.26 14.51
C VAL A 171 -7.75 9.08 15.24
N GLU A 172 -8.80 8.66 14.54
CA GLU A 172 -10.12 8.32 15.07
C GLU A 172 -10.03 7.23 16.13
N MET A 173 -9.28 6.14 15.89
CA MET A 173 -9.09 5.07 16.88
C MET A 173 -8.39 5.56 18.16
N ASN A 174 -7.38 6.42 18.04
CA ASN A 174 -6.72 6.96 19.23
C ASN A 174 -7.59 7.98 19.96
N LEU A 175 -8.33 8.83 19.22
CA LEU A 175 -9.27 9.78 19.81
C LEU A 175 -10.40 9.06 20.55
N ASP A 176 -10.94 7.98 19.98
CA ASP A 176 -11.95 7.13 20.64
C ASP A 176 -11.41 6.48 21.91
N LYS A 177 -10.14 6.02 21.90
CA LYS A 177 -9.49 5.50 23.10
C LYS A 177 -9.27 6.57 24.17
N ILE A 178 -8.85 7.77 23.76
CA ILE A 178 -8.66 8.92 24.66
C ILE A 178 -10.00 9.32 25.28
N ASP A 179 -11.05 9.43 24.48
CA ASP A 179 -12.41 9.74 24.94
C ASP A 179 -12.89 8.72 26.00
N LYS A 180 -12.79 7.42 25.69
CA LYS A 180 -13.11 6.34 26.65
C LYS A 180 -12.32 6.45 27.94
N THR A 181 -11.01 6.72 27.85
CA THR A 181 -10.15 6.85 29.04
C THR A 181 -10.51 8.08 29.88
N LEU A 182 -10.75 9.23 29.25
CA LEU A 182 -11.16 10.46 29.93
C LEU A 182 -12.50 10.29 30.63
N LYS A 183 -13.43 9.58 29.98
CA LYS A 183 -14.73 9.22 30.51
C LYS A 183 -14.63 8.31 31.72
N GLU A 184 -13.76 7.28 31.68
CA GLU A 184 -13.47 6.43 32.84
C GLU A 184 -12.88 7.22 34.01
N ILE A 185 -11.94 8.14 33.75
CA ILE A 185 -11.34 9.01 34.78
C ILE A 185 -12.41 9.92 35.40
N SER A 186 -13.24 10.57 34.57
CA SER A 186 -14.34 11.43 35.04
C SER A 186 -15.32 10.65 35.94
N ASN A 187 -15.72 9.45 35.51
CA ASN A 187 -16.60 8.57 36.25
C ASN A 187 -15.96 8.06 37.56
N SER A 188 -14.65 7.81 37.57
CA SER A 188 -13.90 7.48 38.79
C SER A 188 -13.88 8.64 39.78
N ASN A 189 -13.54 9.84 39.30
CA ASN A 189 -13.50 11.06 40.11
C ASN A 189 -14.88 11.38 40.72
N ASN A 190 -15.95 11.25 39.94
CA ASN A 190 -17.30 11.47 40.45
C ASN A 190 -17.67 10.46 41.55
N ARG A 191 -17.35 9.16 41.36
CA ARG A 191 -17.55 8.14 42.40
C ARG A 191 -16.78 8.44 43.68
N MET A 192 -15.51 8.85 43.57
CA MET A 192 -14.72 9.27 44.72
C MET A 192 -15.33 10.49 45.42
N ALA A 193 -15.73 11.51 44.67
CA ALA A 193 -16.37 12.70 45.23
C ALA A 193 -17.65 12.36 45.99
N ASN A 194 -18.49 11.47 45.43
CA ASN A 194 -19.71 11.03 46.08
C ASN A 194 -19.43 10.21 47.35
N TYR A 195 -18.41 9.35 47.34
CA TYR A 195 -17.98 8.59 48.52
C TYR A 195 -17.46 9.50 49.63
N PHE A 196 -16.62 10.49 49.31
CA PHE A 196 -16.03 11.38 50.31
C PHE A 196 -17.00 12.41 50.86
N SER A 197 -17.83 13.00 49.99
CA SER A 197 -18.77 14.06 50.40
C SER A 197 -20.06 13.52 51.02
N GLY A 198 -20.43 12.27 50.72
CA GLY A 198 -21.72 11.68 51.08
C GLY A 198 -22.90 12.26 50.30
N ASN A 199 -22.66 13.19 49.37
CA ASN A 199 -23.65 13.70 48.42
C ASN A 199 -23.62 12.86 47.14
N TRP A 200 -24.78 12.70 46.49
CA TRP A 200 -24.85 11.99 45.21
C TRP A 200 -24.99 12.98 44.05
N LEU A 201 -23.89 13.19 43.32
CA LEU A 201 -23.85 14.01 42.11
C LEU A 201 -24.19 13.14 40.89
N LEU A 202 -25.41 13.32 40.38
CA LEU A 202 -25.86 12.71 39.14
C LEU A 202 -25.20 13.42 37.94
N THR A 203 -24.51 12.67 37.10
CA THR A 203 -24.18 13.09 35.74
C THR A 203 -25.38 12.77 34.85
N MET A 204 -25.98 13.80 34.25
CA MET A 204 -27.26 13.67 33.51
C MET A 204 -27.21 12.69 32.32
N ASP A 205 -26.03 12.44 31.75
CA ASP A 205 -25.87 11.69 30.50
C ASP A 205 -25.51 10.20 30.67
N GLU A 206 -25.29 9.72 31.90
CA GLU A 206 -24.79 8.35 32.09
C GLU A 206 -25.30 7.63 33.33
N MET A 207 -25.33 6.30 33.25
CA MET A 207 -25.78 5.38 34.30
C MET A 207 -24.82 5.43 35.51
N ASN A 208 -24.93 6.49 36.31
CA ASN A 208 -24.07 6.73 37.46
C ASN A 208 -24.62 5.93 38.64
N LEU A 209 -23.92 4.85 39.02
CA LEU A 209 -24.31 4.01 40.15
C LEU A 209 -24.32 4.83 41.44
N GLN A 210 -25.45 4.78 42.15
CA GLN A 210 -25.56 5.42 43.46
C GLN A 210 -24.55 4.78 44.42
N PRO A 211 -23.71 5.57 45.12
CA PRO A 211 -22.84 5.02 46.14
C PRO A 211 -23.70 4.44 47.26
N GLN A 212 -23.49 3.16 47.56
CA GLN A 212 -24.20 2.48 48.66
C GLN A 212 -23.72 2.96 50.04
N ARG A 213 -22.48 3.50 50.10
CA ARG A 213 -21.82 3.96 51.33
C ARG A 213 -21.04 5.25 51.08
N ASN A 214 -20.78 5.99 52.15
CA ASN A 214 -19.87 7.13 52.15
C ASN A 214 -18.79 6.97 53.23
N LEU A 215 -17.70 7.73 53.11
CA LEU A 215 -16.55 7.62 54.00
C LEU A 215 -16.93 7.82 55.47
N TYR A 216 -17.87 8.73 55.76
CA TYR A 216 -18.32 8.98 57.12
C TYR A 216 -18.96 7.73 57.76
N GLN A 217 -19.79 7.02 57.00
CA GLN A 217 -20.42 5.78 57.46
C GLN A 217 -19.37 4.70 57.73
N ASP A 218 -18.41 4.52 56.83
CA ASP A 218 -17.35 3.51 56.99
C ASP A 218 -16.44 3.81 58.19
N ILE A 219 -16.05 5.08 58.38
CA ILE A 219 -15.26 5.50 59.56
C ILE A 219 -16.07 5.28 60.85
N LYS A 220 -17.36 5.64 60.85
CA LYS A 220 -18.23 5.44 62.01
C LYS A 220 -18.37 3.95 62.37
N ASP A 221 -18.54 3.09 61.38
CA ASP A 221 -18.66 1.65 61.61
C ASP A 221 -17.34 1.06 62.12
N ALA A 222 -16.21 1.48 61.54
CA ALA A 222 -14.88 1.07 61.98
C ALA A 222 -14.60 1.48 63.44
N VAL A 223 -14.91 2.72 63.83
CA VAL A 223 -14.73 3.21 65.21
C VAL A 223 -15.61 2.43 66.19
N ASN A 224 -16.79 1.99 65.76
CA ASN A 224 -17.75 1.29 66.62
C ASN A 224 -17.63 -0.26 66.53
N ASN A 225 -16.65 -0.80 65.81
CA ASN A 225 -16.48 -2.24 65.54
C ASN A 225 -17.77 -2.91 65.04
N ILE A 226 -18.49 -2.24 64.13
CA ILE A 226 -19.71 -2.75 63.53
C ILE A 226 -19.35 -3.41 62.19
N GLU A 227 -19.37 -4.74 62.14
CA GLU A 227 -19.35 -5.47 60.87
C GLU A 227 -20.77 -5.54 60.30
N ARG A 228 -20.99 -4.92 59.15
CA ARG A 228 -22.26 -5.02 58.42
C ARG A 228 -22.17 -6.12 57.37
N PRO A 229 -23.24 -6.91 57.16
CA PRO A 229 -23.26 -7.93 56.11
C PRO A 229 -23.02 -7.27 54.74
N ASP A 230 -22.40 -8.02 53.84
CA ASP A 230 -22.24 -7.64 52.42
C ASP A 230 -23.63 -7.57 51.78
N GLU A 231 -24.35 -6.46 51.97
CA GLU A 231 -25.54 -6.16 51.21
C GLU A 231 -25.18 -6.16 49.73
N ASN A 232 -25.96 -6.88 48.91
CA ASN A 232 -25.83 -7.03 47.45
C ASN A 232 -25.14 -5.82 46.80
N LEU A 233 -23.81 -5.88 46.73
CA LEU A 233 -23.00 -4.78 46.27
C LEU A 233 -23.32 -4.58 44.78
N LEU A 234 -24.08 -3.52 44.48
CA LEU A 234 -24.22 -3.05 43.11
C LEU A 234 -22.81 -2.69 42.61
N GLY A 235 -22.40 -3.36 41.55
CA GLY A 235 -21.03 -3.36 41.08
C GLY A 235 -20.88 -4.28 39.89
N ARG A 236 -19.65 -4.46 39.40
CA ARG A 236 -19.39 -5.45 38.36
C ARG A 236 -18.86 -6.73 39.00
N ASP A 237 -19.31 -7.87 38.51
CA ASP A 237 -18.72 -9.17 38.84
C ASP A 237 -17.28 -9.29 38.31
N GLU A 238 -16.62 -10.38 38.65
CA GLU A 238 -15.28 -10.75 38.17
C GLU A 238 -15.18 -10.85 36.63
N ASN A 239 -16.31 -10.90 35.92
CA ASN A 239 -16.42 -10.89 34.46
C ASN A 239 -16.89 -9.53 33.91
N CYS A 240 -16.81 -8.46 34.72
CA CYS A 240 -17.22 -7.10 34.37
C CYS A 240 -18.71 -6.90 34.05
N ARG A 241 -19.60 -7.81 34.46
CA ARG A 241 -21.06 -7.71 34.29
C ARG A 241 -21.70 -7.04 35.49
N MET A 242 -22.68 -6.17 35.28
CA MET A 242 -23.41 -5.51 36.38
C MET A 242 -24.14 -6.55 37.24
N LYS A 243 -23.92 -6.50 38.55
CA LYS A 243 -24.69 -7.15 39.61
C LYS A 243 -25.81 -6.24 40.09
#